data_AF-A0AA38U3Q1-F1
#
_entry.id   AF-A0AA38U3Q1-F1
#
_cell.length_a   1.000
_cell.length_b   1.000
_cell.length_c   1.000
_cell.angle_alpha   90.00
_cell.angle_beta   90.00
_cell.angle_gamma   90.00
#
_symmetry.space_group_name_H-M   'P 1'
#
loop_
_entity.id
_entity.type
_entity.pdbx_description
1 polymer ?
#
loop_
_entity_poly.entity_id
_entity_poly.type
_entity_poly.pdbx_seq_one_letter_code
_entity_poly.pdbx_strand_id
1 'polypeptide(L)'
;GYDMDKINGNKVLSLFNVMTMESNMHDWFNHLTVYFETMDGMDCYHVMSMNAHIMTTFSTPDPMDLPIPSSKLLALHAACAKVIHLSGAGKYIEEIDDNEETIGVLASNGGSSEILTHAILQSYIRAGA
;
A
#
# COMPACT_ATOMS: atom_id res chain seq x y z
N GLY A 1 -14.49 -4.97 9.60
CA GLY A 1 -14.74 -4.92 8.15
C GLY A 1 -15.48 -3.65 7.79
N TYR A 2 -15.37 -3.18 6.54
CA TYR A 2 -16.13 -2.04 6.04
C TYR A 2 -17.60 -2.45 5.78
N ASP A 3 -18.54 -1.54 6.06
CA ASP A 3 -19.97 -1.78 5.84
C ASP A 3 -20.33 -1.54 4.36
N MET A 4 -20.57 -2.61 3.63
CA MET A 4 -20.79 -2.59 2.17
C MET A 4 -22.14 -1.98 1.79
N ASP A 5 -23.11 -1.89 2.71
CA ASP A 5 -24.39 -1.23 2.44
C ASP A 5 -24.22 0.28 2.23
N LYS A 6 -23.08 0.85 2.67
CA LYS A 6 -22.75 2.27 2.48
C LYS A 6 -22.37 2.64 1.05
N ILE A 7 -22.03 1.66 0.21
CA ILE A 7 -21.64 1.88 -1.18
C ILE A 7 -22.59 1.23 -2.19
N ASN A 8 -23.77 0.76 -1.75
CA ASN A 8 -24.72 0.08 -2.64
C ASN A 8 -25.62 1.05 -3.43
N GLY A 9 -26.07 0.62 -4.62
CA GLY A 9 -27.00 1.35 -5.49
C GLY A 9 -26.48 2.71 -5.94
N ASN A 10 -27.27 3.78 -5.77
CA ASN A 10 -26.92 5.13 -6.21
C ASN A 10 -25.66 5.72 -5.52
N LYS A 11 -25.14 5.08 -4.47
CA LYS A 11 -23.94 5.52 -3.74
C LYS A 11 -22.63 5.05 -4.37
N VAL A 12 -22.67 4.14 -5.34
CA VAL A 12 -21.49 3.66 -6.08
C VAL A 12 -20.79 4.81 -6.80
N LEU A 13 -21.56 5.75 -7.35
CA LEU A 13 -21.08 6.92 -8.11
C LEU A 13 -21.07 8.22 -7.28
N SER A 14 -21.07 8.13 -5.95
CA SER A 14 -20.93 9.32 -5.10
C SER A 14 -19.51 9.89 -5.17
N LEU A 15 -19.35 11.21 -5.07
CA LEU A 15 -18.04 11.88 -5.00
C LEU A 15 -17.15 11.30 -3.87
N PHE A 16 -17.75 10.77 -2.82
CA PHE A 16 -17.06 10.07 -1.72
C PHE A 16 -16.32 8.77 -2.15
N ASN A 17 -16.67 8.20 -3.32
CA ASN A 17 -16.11 6.97 -3.88
C ASN A 17 -15.56 7.18 -5.31
N VAL A 18 -15.38 8.43 -5.74
CA VAL A 18 -14.88 8.74 -7.09
C VAL A 18 -13.63 9.59 -6.98
N MET A 19 -12.63 9.26 -7.79
CA MET A 19 -11.40 10.02 -7.95
C MET A 19 -11.05 10.11 -9.42
N THR A 20 -10.56 11.26 -9.85
CA THR A 20 -9.94 11.41 -11.17
C THR A 20 -8.44 11.21 -11.03
N MET A 21 -7.86 10.43 -11.93
CA MET A 21 -6.43 10.13 -11.97
C MET A 21 -5.90 10.30 -13.39
N GLU A 22 -4.59 10.51 -13.50
CA GLU A 22 -3.89 10.36 -14.79
C GLU A 22 -4.00 8.91 -15.27
N SER A 23 -3.97 8.69 -16.59
CA SER A 23 -4.31 7.39 -17.19
C SER A 23 -3.48 6.23 -16.64
N ASN A 24 -2.16 6.39 -16.50
CA ASN A 24 -1.30 5.33 -15.97
C ASN A 24 -1.58 5.08 -14.48
N MET A 25 -1.80 6.14 -13.71
CA MET A 25 -2.16 6.02 -12.29
C MET A 25 -3.50 5.29 -12.10
N HIS A 26 -4.50 5.58 -12.95
CA HIS A 26 -5.79 4.90 -12.93
C HIS A 26 -5.64 3.40 -13.18
N ASP A 27 -4.82 3.01 -14.17
CA ASP A 27 -4.57 1.61 -14.49
C ASP A 27 -3.87 0.90 -13.32
N TRP A 28 -2.84 1.52 -12.73
CA TRP A 28 -2.16 0.97 -11.56
C TRP A 28 -3.09 0.81 -10.36
N PHE A 29 -3.97 1.78 -10.12
CA PHE A 29 -4.93 1.74 -9.03
C PHE A 29 -5.93 0.58 -9.22
N ASN A 30 -6.41 0.35 -10.45
CA ASN A 30 -7.29 -0.77 -10.79
C ASN A 30 -6.60 -2.13 -10.68
N HIS A 31 -5.32 -2.20 -11.04
CA HIS A 31 -4.51 -3.40 -10.92
C HIS A 31 -3.97 -3.64 -9.49
N LEU A 32 -4.35 -2.79 -8.53
CA LEU A 32 -3.94 -2.89 -7.13
C LEU A 32 -2.41 -2.83 -6.94
N THR A 33 -1.70 -2.17 -7.87
CA THR A 33 -0.24 -2.00 -7.83
C THR A 33 0.20 -0.69 -7.16
N VAL A 34 -0.74 0.23 -6.95
CA VAL A 34 -0.59 1.43 -6.12
C VAL A 34 -1.73 1.54 -5.13
N TYR A 35 -1.48 2.09 -3.94
CA TYR A 35 -2.51 2.32 -2.93
C TYR A 35 -2.20 3.55 -2.08
N PHE A 36 -3.21 4.08 -1.39
CA PHE A 36 -3.10 5.25 -0.53
C PHE A 36 -3.03 4.82 0.94
N GLU A 37 -1.99 5.25 1.65
CA GLU A 37 -1.81 5.00 3.07
C GLU A 37 -1.91 6.31 3.85
N THR A 38 -2.82 6.35 4.81
CA THR A 38 -3.10 7.55 5.61
C THR A 38 -1.94 7.88 6.54
N MET A 39 -1.53 9.15 6.57
CA MET A 39 -0.61 9.68 7.56
C MET A 39 -1.40 10.23 8.75
N ASP A 40 -1.20 9.63 9.93
CA ASP A 40 -1.68 10.13 11.24
C ASP A 40 -3.17 10.49 11.32
N GLY A 41 -4.02 9.80 10.55
CA GLY A 41 -5.47 10.02 10.57
C GLY A 41 -5.94 11.32 9.90
N MET A 42 -5.05 12.03 9.19
CA MET A 42 -5.39 13.21 8.39
C MET A 42 -5.73 12.82 6.95
N ASP A 43 -6.30 13.74 6.16
CA ASP A 43 -6.51 13.58 4.71
C ASP A 43 -5.22 13.72 3.88
N CYS A 44 -4.09 13.37 4.49
CA CYS A 44 -2.76 13.29 3.91
C CYS A 44 -2.41 11.82 3.69
N TYR A 45 -1.93 11.51 2.49
CA TYR A 45 -1.69 10.15 2.05
C TYR A 45 -0.31 9.99 1.43
N HIS A 46 0.35 8.89 1.78
CA HIS A 46 1.42 8.33 0.98
C HIS A 46 0.80 7.47 -0.12
N VAL A 47 1.10 7.80 -1.36
CA VAL A 47 0.84 6.93 -2.50
C VAL A 47 1.99 5.94 -2.58
N MET A 48 1.69 4.71 -2.19
CA MET A 48 2.63 3.61 -2.16
C MET A 48 2.59 2.86 -3.49
N SER A 49 3.74 2.65 -4.09
CA SER A 49 3.97 1.79 -5.25
C SER A 49 5.23 0.96 -5.02
N MET A 50 5.44 -0.08 -5.82
CA MET A 50 6.73 -0.81 -5.84
C MET A 50 7.91 0.12 -6.19
N ASN A 51 7.68 1.17 -7.00
CA ASN A 51 8.76 2.01 -7.57
C ASN A 51 8.62 3.51 -7.25
N ALA A 52 7.61 3.92 -6.49
CA ALA A 52 7.34 5.33 -6.24
C ALA A 52 6.76 5.55 -4.85
N HIS A 53 7.23 6.62 -4.23
CA HIS A 53 6.74 7.11 -2.95
C HIS A 53 6.39 8.59 -3.12
N ILE A 54 5.11 8.87 -3.37
CA ILE A 54 4.60 10.21 -3.64
C ILE A 54 3.69 10.61 -2.48
N MET A 55 3.84 11.83 -1.95
CA MET A 55 2.94 12.35 -0.93
C MET A 55 1.85 13.22 -1.59
N THR A 56 0.60 13.02 -1.19
CA THR A 56 -0.53 13.81 -1.68
C THR A 56 -1.54 14.08 -0.56
N THR A 57 -2.32 15.14 -0.70
CA THR A 57 -3.36 15.52 0.26
C THR A 57 -4.61 15.88 -0.52
N PHE A 58 -5.74 15.26 -0.16
CA PHE A 58 -7.02 15.67 -0.72
C PHE A 58 -7.56 16.85 0.09
N SER A 59 -7.93 17.92 -0.60
CA SER A 59 -8.59 19.06 0.03
C SER A 59 -9.78 19.50 -0.81
N THR A 60 -10.78 20.08 -0.15
CA THR A 60 -11.96 20.64 -0.79
C THR A 60 -12.30 21.97 -0.13
N PRO A 61 -12.65 23.01 -0.89
CA PRO A 61 -13.18 24.25 -0.32
C PRO A 61 -14.64 24.10 0.15
N ASP A 62 -15.33 23.03 -0.27
CA ASP A 62 -16.75 22.80 0.03
C ASP A 62 -16.99 21.34 0.45
N PRO A 63 -16.86 21.02 1.75
CA PRO A 63 -17.01 19.65 2.25
C PRO A 63 -18.44 19.10 2.15
N MET A 64 -19.45 19.98 2.04
CA MET A 64 -20.86 19.56 2.04
C MET A 64 -21.30 19.10 0.66
N ASP A 65 -20.92 19.86 -0.37
CA ASP A 65 -21.32 19.58 -1.75
C ASP A 65 -20.22 18.84 -2.55
N LEU A 66 -18.95 18.98 -2.16
CA LEU A 66 -17.79 18.37 -2.82
C LEU A 66 -16.93 17.58 -1.80
N PRO A 67 -17.47 16.49 -1.22
CA PRO A 67 -16.71 15.68 -0.28
C PRO A 67 -15.49 15.05 -0.95
N ILE A 68 -14.39 15.00 -0.21
CA ILE A 68 -13.18 14.29 -0.64
C ILE A 68 -13.41 12.76 -0.63
N PRO A 69 -12.56 11.99 -1.35
CA PRO A 69 -12.61 10.54 -1.34
C PRO A 69 -12.50 9.97 0.08
N SER A 70 -13.25 8.91 0.34
CA SER A 70 -13.29 8.27 1.66
C SER A 70 -11.95 7.65 2.05
N SER A 71 -11.37 8.13 3.15
CA SER A 71 -10.21 7.49 3.80
C SER A 71 -10.45 6.01 4.11
N LYS A 72 -11.68 5.63 4.47
CA LYS A 72 -12.03 4.23 4.79
C LYS A 72 -12.09 3.34 3.55
N LEU A 73 -12.56 3.86 2.42
CA LEU A 73 -12.57 3.10 1.15
C LEU A 73 -11.16 2.99 0.58
N LEU A 74 -10.36 4.06 0.69
CA LEU A 74 -8.93 4.01 0.37
C LEU A 74 -8.18 2.99 1.22
N ALA A 75 -8.45 2.93 2.53
CA ALA A 75 -7.87 1.91 3.41
C ALA A 75 -8.31 0.48 3.04
N LEU A 76 -9.56 0.30 2.60
CA LEU A 76 -10.04 -0.99 2.11
C LEU A 76 -9.30 -1.41 0.83
N HIS A 77 -9.14 -0.49 -0.12
CA HIS A 77 -8.37 -0.72 -1.35
C HIS A 77 -6.91 -1.07 -1.02
N ALA A 78 -6.27 -0.32 -0.11
CA ALA A 78 -4.91 -0.58 0.35
C ALA A 78 -4.77 -1.97 0.98
N ALA A 79 -5.75 -2.42 1.78
CA ALA A 79 -5.75 -3.77 2.33
C ALA A 79 -5.79 -4.84 1.22
N CYS A 80 -6.65 -4.66 0.21
CA CYS A 80 -6.70 -5.55 -0.96
C CYS A 80 -5.37 -5.58 -1.73
N ALA A 81 -4.78 -4.41 -1.99
CA ALA A 81 -3.50 -4.30 -2.68
C ALA A 81 -2.37 -4.99 -1.93
N LYS A 82 -2.28 -4.77 -0.61
CA LYS A 82 -1.31 -5.45 0.26
C LYS A 82 -1.50 -6.97 0.22
N VAL A 83 -2.73 -7.46 0.29
CA VAL A 83 -3.01 -8.90 0.22
C VAL A 83 -2.60 -9.49 -1.13
N ILE A 84 -2.90 -8.83 -2.25
CA ILE A 84 -2.51 -9.31 -3.59
C ILE A 84 -0.99 -9.34 -3.72
N HIS A 85 -0.31 -8.28 -3.31
CA HIS A 85 1.15 -8.21 -3.37
C HIS A 85 1.79 -9.32 -2.53
N LEU A 86 1.31 -9.56 -1.30
CA LEU A 86 1.84 -10.61 -0.44
C LEU A 86 1.50 -12.01 -0.97
N SER A 87 0.30 -12.22 -1.50
CA SER A 87 -0.14 -13.50 -2.07
C SER A 87 0.62 -13.85 -3.36
N GLY A 88 1.04 -12.84 -4.13
CA GLY A 88 1.91 -13.00 -5.30
C GLY A 88 3.40 -13.10 -4.95
N ALA A 89 3.84 -12.49 -3.84
CA ALA A 89 5.21 -12.52 -3.35
C ALA A 89 5.57 -13.81 -2.59
N GLY A 90 4.62 -14.71 -2.36
CA GLY A 90 4.84 -15.97 -1.65
C GLY A 90 6.02 -16.78 -2.18
N LYS A 91 6.24 -16.82 -3.50
CA LYS A 91 7.41 -17.49 -4.11
C LYS A 91 8.75 -16.85 -3.78
N TYR A 92 8.78 -15.54 -3.55
CA TYR A 92 10.00 -14.82 -3.18
C TYR A 92 10.29 -14.92 -1.68
N ILE A 93 9.23 -14.95 -0.86
CA ILE A 93 9.35 -15.10 0.60
C ILE A 93 9.73 -16.54 0.96
N GLU A 94 9.17 -17.56 0.29
CA GLU A 94 9.59 -18.96 0.48
C GLU A 94 11.07 -19.18 0.12
N GLU A 95 11.60 -18.56 -0.95
CA GLU A 95 13.03 -18.63 -1.29
C GLU A 95 13.94 -17.93 -0.26
N ILE A 96 13.42 -16.94 0.48
CA ILE A 96 14.18 -16.26 1.55
C ILE A 96 14.13 -17.09 2.84
N ASP A 97 12.97 -17.65 3.19
CA ASP A 97 12.75 -18.46 4.40
C ASP A 97 13.50 -19.80 4.33
N ASP A 98 13.51 -20.48 3.16
CA ASP A 98 14.31 -21.69 2.94
C ASP A 98 15.84 -21.40 2.97
N ASN A 99 16.25 -20.16 2.73
CA ASN A 99 17.66 -19.76 2.74
C ASN A 99 18.12 -19.30 4.13
N GLU A 100 17.22 -18.98 5.07
CA GLU A 100 17.60 -18.68 6.46
C GLU A 100 18.21 -19.90 7.18
N GLU A 101 17.88 -21.13 6.79
CA GLU A 101 18.55 -22.34 7.32
C GLU A 101 19.96 -22.58 6.73
N THR A 102 20.38 -21.85 5.68
CA THR A 102 21.63 -22.15 4.96
C THR A 102 22.57 -20.96 4.66
N ILE A 103 22.39 -19.76 5.24
CA ILE A 103 23.33 -18.64 4.97
C ILE A 103 24.34 -18.47 6.12
N GLY A 104 25.48 -19.16 5.98
CA GLY A 104 26.64 -18.96 6.84
C GLY A 104 27.42 -17.65 6.58
N VAL A 105 27.32 -17.02 5.40
CA VAL A 105 28.02 -15.76 5.06
C VAL A 105 27.30 -15.04 3.90
N LEU A 106 27.30 -13.69 3.92
CA LEU A 106 26.83 -12.84 2.82
C LEU A 106 27.62 -13.10 1.51
N ALA A 107 26.93 -13.16 0.37
CA ALA A 107 27.54 -13.37 -0.93
C ALA A 107 28.44 -12.18 -1.32
N SER A 108 29.71 -12.45 -1.63
CA SER A 108 30.72 -11.43 -1.97
C SER A 108 30.41 -10.63 -3.25
N ASN A 109 29.46 -11.09 -4.07
CA ASN A 109 29.03 -10.44 -5.32
C ASN A 109 27.88 -9.43 -5.13
N GLY A 110 27.45 -9.18 -3.90
CA GLY A 110 26.35 -8.27 -3.59
C GLY A 110 24.95 -8.87 -3.75
N GLY A 111 24.83 -10.15 -4.11
CA GLY A 111 23.54 -10.85 -4.21
C GLY A 111 22.77 -10.97 -2.88
N SER A 112 23.44 -10.73 -1.75
CA SER A 112 22.81 -10.72 -0.42
C SER A 112 22.44 -9.32 0.08
N SER A 113 22.47 -8.29 -0.78
CA SER A 113 22.18 -6.91 -0.37
C SER A 113 20.76 -6.76 0.17
N GLU A 114 19.78 -7.40 -0.45
CA GLU A 114 18.37 -7.27 -0.06
C GLU A 114 18.06 -7.99 1.25
N ILE A 115 18.68 -9.16 1.46
CA ILE A 115 18.64 -9.92 2.72
C ILE A 115 19.31 -9.11 3.84
N LEU A 116 20.45 -8.46 3.56
CA LEU A 116 21.11 -7.58 4.51
C LEU A 116 20.23 -6.39 4.91
N THR A 117 19.57 -5.74 3.94
CA THR A 117 18.63 -4.65 4.21
C THR A 117 17.47 -5.14 5.08
N HIS A 118 16.92 -6.31 4.78
CA HIS A 118 15.84 -6.91 5.56
C HIS A 118 16.27 -7.22 7.01
N ALA A 119 17.44 -7.86 7.19
CA ALA A 119 17.98 -8.18 8.52
C ALA A 119 18.26 -6.92 9.36
N ILE A 120 18.77 -5.85 8.73
CA ILE A 120 18.98 -4.56 9.40
C ILE A 120 17.64 -3.99 9.88
N LEU A 121 16.61 -3.98 9.03
CA LEU A 121 15.29 -3.48 9.40
C LEU A 121 14.66 -4.30 10.54
N GLN A 122 14.75 -5.63 10.49
CA GLN A 122 14.27 -6.47 11.58
C GLN A 122 15.04 -6.23 12.89
N SER A 123 16.37 -6.08 12.82
CA SER A 123 17.19 -5.80 14.00
C SER A 123 16.81 -4.46 14.67
N TYR A 124 16.47 -3.45 13.86
CA TYR A 124 16.03 -2.15 14.33
C TYR A 124 14.67 -2.22 15.04
N ILE A 125 13.74 -3.00 14.49
CA ILE A 125 12.43 -3.26 15.10
C ILE A 125 12.58 -4.02 16.41
N ARG A 126 13.49 -5.01 16.49
CA ARG A 126 13.75 -5.79 17.71
C ARG A 126 14.49 -5.02 18.79
N ALA A 127 15.32 -4.05 18.43
CA ALA A 127 16.05 -3.20 19.37
C ALA A 127 15.23 -2.01 19.91
N GLY A 128 14.09 -1.72 19.29
CA GLY A 128 13.14 -0.69 19.73
C GLY A 128 11.97 -1.20 20.59
N ALA A 129 12.01 -2.47 21.01
CA ALA A 129 11.00 -3.12 21.87
C ALA A 129 11.55 -3.45 23.26
#